data_AF-A0AAE3FIN2-F1
#
_entry.id   AF-A0AAE3FIN2-F1
#
_cell.length_a   1.000
_cell.length_b   1.000
_cell.length_c   1.000
_cell.angle_alpha   90.00
_cell.angle_beta   90.00
_cell.angle_gamma   90.00
#
_symmetry.space_group_name_H-M   'P 1'
#
loop_
_entity.id
_entity.type
_entity.pdbx_description
1 polymer ?
#
loop_
_entity_poly.entity_id
_entity_poly.type
_entity_poly.pdbx_seq_one_letter_code
_entity_poly.pdbx_strand_id
1 'polypeptide(L)'
;MNNMFFNTEATLPIITGESSRAINAENPKGERGAGGKTASGLGVGRKGTPCITLKAGETAEIADIEGCGVINHIWITVTDKTSEADRFVLRDLVLRMYWDGEEKPSVESPLGDFFCLGFGESYTVNSALINVNPLRGMNCYIPMPFAGRARITVENQHPRDIGGFFYQIDYCLRDSLPENTGYFHAQWRREETTVRGRDYVILDGVRGKGQYIGTFLALSTLSRYWWGEGEIKAYIDGDNEFPTICGTGTEDYFGGAWSFASHINGECVETNFCAPYLGYPFYSDKDRAVTNPYHNRDCPPMRTFYRWH
;
A
#
# COMPACT_ATOMS: atom_id res chain seq x y z
N MET A 1 8.84 30.28 12.46
CA MET A 1 8.67 28.81 12.40
C MET A 1 7.54 28.52 11.43
N ASN A 2 7.84 28.43 10.13
CA ASN A 2 6.83 28.02 9.15
C ASN A 2 6.70 26.51 9.26
N ASN A 3 5.61 26.06 9.88
CA ASN A 3 5.25 24.66 9.95
C ASN A 3 4.87 24.21 8.52
N MET A 4 5.84 23.73 7.74
CA MET A 4 5.69 23.44 6.30
C MET A 4 4.92 22.14 6.00
N PHE A 5 4.13 21.63 6.95
CA PHE A 5 3.27 20.46 6.78
C PHE A 5 1.78 20.81 6.89
N PHE A 6 1.37 21.93 6.30
CA PHE A 6 -0.04 22.14 5.94
C PHE A 6 -0.24 21.72 4.48
N ASN A 7 -0.29 20.41 4.21
CA ASN A 7 -0.82 19.89 2.94
C ASN A 7 -2.36 19.93 2.97
N THR A 8 -2.90 21.12 3.17
CA THR A 8 -4.33 21.40 3.09
C THR A 8 -4.61 22.15 1.80
N GLU A 9 -5.83 22.08 1.26
CA GLU A 9 -6.22 22.83 0.06
C GLU A 9 -5.91 24.33 0.16
N ALA A 10 -5.89 24.88 1.38
CA ALA A 10 -5.56 26.28 1.65
C ALA A 10 -4.12 26.70 1.28
N THR A 11 -3.17 25.75 1.17
CA THR A 11 -1.77 26.06 0.83
C THR A 11 -1.45 25.85 -0.65
N LEU A 12 -2.38 25.32 -1.45
CA LEU A 12 -2.19 25.13 -2.90
C LEU A 12 -1.74 26.38 -3.66
N PRO A 13 -2.16 27.61 -3.31
CA PRO A 13 -1.69 28.82 -3.99
C PRO A 13 -0.26 29.25 -3.64
N ILE A 14 0.37 28.61 -2.64
CA ILE A 14 1.70 28.97 -2.16
C ILE A 14 2.76 28.35 -3.07
N ILE A 15 3.54 29.20 -3.75
CA ILE A 15 4.69 28.77 -4.54
C ILE A 15 5.84 28.43 -3.58
N THR A 16 6.29 27.18 -3.63
CA THR A 16 7.48 26.73 -2.91
C THR A 16 8.72 26.86 -3.80
N GLY A 17 9.90 27.03 -3.20
CA GLY A 17 11.19 27.02 -3.92
C GLY A 17 11.68 25.61 -4.27
N GLU A 18 10.82 24.62 -4.22
CA GLU A 18 11.16 23.21 -4.37
C GLU A 18 11.28 22.82 -5.85
N SER A 19 11.98 21.71 -6.09
CA SER A 19 12.26 21.19 -7.42
C SER A 19 11.48 19.91 -7.68
N SER A 20 10.38 20.00 -8.42
CA SER A 20 9.62 18.81 -8.84
C SER A 20 10.45 17.92 -9.77
N ARG A 21 10.38 16.61 -9.54
CA ARG A 21 11.04 15.55 -10.30
C ARG A 21 10.11 14.33 -10.36
N ALA A 22 10.35 13.47 -11.34
CA ALA A 22 9.64 12.23 -11.49
C ALA A 22 10.58 11.14 -12.00
N ILE A 23 10.56 9.97 -11.37
CA ILE A 23 11.23 8.76 -11.86
C ILE A 23 10.18 7.82 -12.45
N ASN A 24 10.47 7.30 -13.64
CA ASN A 24 9.71 6.27 -14.34
C ASN A 24 10.63 5.56 -15.36
N ALA A 25 10.10 4.60 -16.11
CA ALA A 25 10.89 3.85 -17.09
C ALA A 25 11.48 4.72 -18.24
N GLU A 26 10.92 5.90 -18.51
CA GLU A 26 11.44 6.86 -19.51
C GLU A 26 12.52 7.79 -18.95
N ASN A 27 12.57 7.95 -17.61
CA ASN A 27 13.55 8.77 -16.90
C ASN A 27 13.95 8.08 -15.58
N PRO A 28 14.70 6.96 -15.65
CA PRO A 28 14.98 6.13 -14.48
C PRO A 28 15.80 6.84 -13.40
N LYS A 29 16.49 7.92 -13.75
CA LYS A 29 17.27 8.76 -12.82
C LYS A 29 16.56 10.04 -12.39
N GLY A 30 15.37 10.32 -12.93
CA GLY A 30 14.62 11.53 -12.61
C GLY A 30 15.31 12.84 -13.01
N GLU A 31 16.25 12.79 -13.96
CA GLU A 31 17.05 13.94 -14.36
C GLU A 31 16.22 15.01 -15.09
N ARG A 32 16.61 16.28 -14.94
CA ARG A 32 15.95 17.40 -15.62
C ARG A 32 16.06 17.26 -17.13
N GLY A 33 14.93 17.27 -17.83
CA GLY A 33 14.90 17.20 -19.29
C GLY A 33 15.33 15.85 -19.88
N ALA A 34 15.27 14.77 -19.09
CA ALA A 34 15.71 13.44 -19.52
C ALA A 34 14.58 12.48 -19.93
N GLY A 35 13.32 12.81 -19.69
CA GLY A 35 12.19 11.94 -20.06
C GLY A 35 11.88 11.88 -21.55
N GLY A 36 11.40 10.72 -22.02
CA GLY A 36 10.89 10.52 -23.38
C GLY A 36 11.97 10.53 -24.46
N LYS A 37 13.22 10.21 -24.09
CA LYS A 37 14.36 10.17 -25.02
C LYS A 37 14.38 8.92 -25.89
N THR A 38 13.79 7.81 -25.43
CA THR A 38 13.70 6.60 -26.24
C THR A 38 12.73 6.80 -27.39
N ALA A 39 13.16 6.52 -28.61
CA ALA A 39 12.30 6.61 -29.78
C ALA A 39 11.19 5.55 -29.74
N SER A 40 9.98 5.92 -30.15
CA SER A 40 8.89 4.99 -30.42
C SER A 40 8.57 4.96 -31.92
N GLY A 41 7.49 4.27 -32.31
CA GLY A 41 6.95 4.36 -33.67
C GLY A 41 6.55 5.78 -34.09
N LEU A 42 6.46 6.72 -33.15
CA LEU A 42 6.19 8.15 -33.39
C LEU A 42 7.46 9.03 -33.36
N GLY A 43 8.65 8.44 -33.23
CA GLY A 43 9.92 9.16 -33.08
C GLY A 43 10.32 9.45 -31.63
N VAL A 44 11.30 10.33 -31.44
CA VAL A 44 11.84 10.78 -30.15
C VAL A 44 10.96 11.88 -29.54
N GLY A 45 10.95 12.02 -28.21
CA GLY A 45 10.15 13.03 -27.48
C GLY A 45 8.73 12.54 -27.14
N ARG A 46 8.52 11.22 -27.24
CA ARG A 46 7.30 10.49 -26.90
C ARG A 46 7.68 9.26 -26.06
N LYS A 47 6.69 8.43 -25.79
CA LYS A 47 6.83 7.21 -24.98
C LYS A 47 7.44 6.06 -25.78
N GLY A 48 8.72 5.72 -25.56
CA GLY A 48 9.44 4.61 -26.19
C GLY A 48 9.78 3.42 -25.25
N THR A 49 9.97 3.67 -23.95
CA THR A 49 10.18 2.67 -22.90
C THR A 49 9.24 2.95 -21.72
N PRO A 50 7.96 2.58 -21.83
CA PRO A 50 6.96 2.99 -20.84
C PRO A 50 6.94 2.19 -19.54
N CYS A 51 7.56 1.01 -19.57
CA CYS A 51 7.51 0.03 -18.50
C CYS A 51 8.80 -0.79 -18.53
N ILE A 52 9.06 -1.48 -17.42
CA ILE A 52 10.12 -2.47 -17.32
C ILE A 52 9.53 -3.89 -17.27
N THR A 53 10.41 -4.88 -17.38
CA THR A 53 10.11 -6.27 -17.05
C THR A 53 10.79 -6.60 -15.73
N LEU A 54 10.04 -7.12 -14.78
CA LEU A 54 10.58 -7.66 -13.53
C LEU A 54 10.96 -9.12 -13.77
N LYS A 55 12.25 -9.45 -13.67
CA LYS A 55 12.74 -10.81 -13.89
C LYS A 55 12.47 -11.71 -12.69
N ALA A 56 12.07 -12.96 -12.93
CA ALA A 56 11.77 -13.90 -11.84
C ALA A 56 12.98 -14.09 -10.92
N GLY A 57 12.77 -13.95 -9.61
CA GLY A 57 13.82 -14.07 -8.58
C GLY A 57 14.78 -12.88 -8.49
N GLU A 58 14.60 -11.83 -9.30
CA GLU A 58 15.45 -10.65 -9.27
C GLU A 58 14.80 -9.48 -8.53
N THR A 59 15.63 -8.53 -8.09
CA THR A 59 15.20 -7.26 -7.51
C THR A 59 15.48 -6.12 -8.48
N ALA A 60 14.44 -5.41 -8.87
CA ALA A 60 14.54 -4.20 -9.67
C ALA A 60 14.63 -2.97 -8.76
N GLU A 61 15.60 -2.10 -8.99
CA GLU A 61 15.63 -0.76 -8.42
C GLU A 61 14.77 0.18 -9.27
N ILE A 62 13.70 0.71 -8.68
CA ILE A 62 12.73 1.56 -9.38
C ILE A 62 12.87 3.03 -9.02
N ALA A 63 13.61 3.36 -7.96
CA ALA A 63 14.10 4.71 -7.71
C ALA A 63 15.38 4.69 -6.87
N ASP A 64 16.27 5.61 -7.20
CA ASP A 64 17.45 5.97 -6.43
C ASP A 64 17.62 7.49 -6.52
N ILE A 65 17.26 8.18 -5.44
CA ILE A 65 17.17 9.63 -5.38
C ILE A 65 18.20 10.13 -4.38
N GLU A 66 19.18 10.90 -4.85
CA GLU A 66 20.15 11.58 -3.99
C GLU A 66 19.67 12.98 -3.60
N GLY A 67 20.04 13.41 -2.40
CA GLY A 67 19.74 14.73 -1.84
C GLY A 67 18.58 14.72 -0.84
N CYS A 68 18.10 15.91 -0.51
CA CYS A 68 17.00 16.11 0.44
C CYS A 68 15.68 16.32 -0.32
N GLY A 69 14.62 15.63 0.08
CA GLY A 69 13.34 15.72 -0.60
C GLY A 69 12.17 15.04 0.10
N VAL A 70 11.03 15.07 -0.58
CA VAL A 70 9.79 14.39 -0.17
C VAL A 70 9.18 13.72 -1.40
N ILE A 71 8.98 12.40 -1.33
CA ILE A 71 8.13 11.68 -2.29
C ILE A 71 6.69 12.02 -1.93
N ASN A 72 5.94 12.54 -2.90
CA ASN A 72 4.57 13.02 -2.70
C ASN A 72 3.53 12.12 -3.36
N HIS A 73 3.94 11.36 -4.37
CA HIS A 73 3.05 10.46 -5.08
C HIS A 73 3.81 9.28 -5.68
N ILE A 74 3.23 8.09 -5.53
CA ILE A 74 3.67 6.88 -6.22
C ILE A 74 2.47 6.31 -6.95
N TRP A 75 2.59 6.16 -8.27
CA TRP A 75 1.67 5.41 -9.10
C TRP A 75 2.34 4.14 -9.63
N ILE A 76 1.66 3.00 -9.56
CA ILE A 76 2.11 1.72 -10.11
C ILE A 76 0.93 1.01 -10.78
N THR A 77 1.19 0.35 -11.91
CA THR A 77 0.29 -0.69 -12.42
C THR A 77 1.09 -1.86 -13.00
N VAL A 78 0.54 -3.05 -12.82
CA VAL A 78 1.12 -4.33 -13.25
C VAL A 78 -0.03 -5.31 -13.51
N THR A 79 0.22 -6.40 -14.24
CA THR A 79 -0.73 -7.52 -14.30
C THR A 79 -0.92 -8.15 -12.91
N ASP A 80 -2.08 -8.71 -12.62
CA ASP A 80 -2.31 -9.53 -11.41
C ASP A 80 -1.95 -11.00 -11.63
N LYS A 81 -1.82 -11.46 -12.88
CA LYS A 81 -1.44 -12.83 -13.21
C LYS A 81 -0.50 -12.93 -14.41
N THR A 82 0.30 -13.99 -14.47
CA THR A 82 1.10 -14.35 -15.67
C THR A 82 0.54 -15.56 -16.41
N SER A 83 -0.30 -16.36 -15.73
CA SER A 83 -1.09 -17.44 -16.32
C SER A 83 -2.31 -17.72 -15.43
N GLU A 84 -3.24 -18.60 -15.84
CA GLU A 84 -4.33 -19.03 -14.95
C GLU A 84 -3.85 -19.78 -13.70
N ALA A 85 -2.67 -20.40 -13.76
CA ALA A 85 -2.06 -21.09 -12.62
C ALA A 85 -1.21 -20.15 -11.75
N ASP A 86 -0.73 -19.04 -12.31
CA ASP A 86 0.25 -18.13 -11.69
C ASP A 86 -0.40 -16.74 -11.49
N ARG A 87 -1.25 -16.65 -10.47
CA ARG A 87 -2.22 -15.54 -10.27
C ARG A 87 -1.91 -14.56 -9.15
N PHE A 88 -0.84 -14.77 -8.39
CA PHE A 88 -0.59 -14.01 -7.17
C PHE A 88 0.46 -12.91 -7.35
N VAL A 89 0.56 -12.31 -8.55
CA VAL A 89 1.58 -11.29 -8.85
C VAL A 89 1.57 -10.16 -7.82
N LEU A 90 0.39 -9.68 -7.42
CA LEU A 90 0.27 -8.61 -6.42
C LEU A 90 0.81 -9.00 -5.03
N ARG A 91 0.78 -10.28 -4.68
CA ARG A 91 1.31 -10.81 -3.42
C ARG A 91 2.79 -11.19 -3.52
N ASP A 92 3.22 -11.61 -4.70
CA ASP A 92 4.56 -12.14 -4.96
C ASP A 92 5.58 -11.05 -5.30
N LEU A 93 5.14 -9.82 -5.59
CA LEU A 93 6.02 -8.66 -5.71
C LEU A 93 6.23 -8.02 -4.34
N VAL A 94 7.47 -7.93 -3.87
CA VAL A 94 7.81 -7.32 -2.57
C VAL A 94 8.38 -5.92 -2.78
N LEU A 95 7.66 -4.90 -2.31
CA LEU A 95 8.07 -3.50 -2.33
C LEU A 95 8.92 -3.19 -1.10
N ARG A 96 10.06 -2.54 -1.31
CA ARG A 96 10.91 -2.03 -0.24
C ARG A 96 11.31 -0.59 -0.46
N MET A 97 11.38 0.17 0.63
CA MET A 97 11.87 1.56 0.64
C MET A 97 12.90 1.75 1.74
N TYR A 98 13.95 2.50 1.43
CA TYR A 98 15.09 2.75 2.29
C TYR A 98 15.37 4.25 2.34
N TRP A 99 15.57 4.78 3.54
CA TRP A 99 15.85 6.19 3.77
C TRP A 99 17.29 6.41 4.22
N ASP A 100 17.92 7.46 3.70
CA ASP A 100 19.20 8.01 4.13
C ASP A 100 20.36 7.01 4.23
N GLY A 101 20.36 6.05 3.30
CA GLY A 101 21.43 5.06 3.17
C GLY A 101 21.34 3.90 4.16
N GLU A 102 20.20 3.71 4.83
CA GLU A 102 19.99 2.55 5.69
C GLU A 102 20.07 1.22 4.92
N GLU A 103 20.59 0.18 5.58
CA GLU A 103 20.69 -1.16 4.99
C GLU A 103 19.39 -1.96 5.10
N LYS A 104 18.59 -1.71 6.14
CA LYS A 104 17.32 -2.40 6.40
C LYS A 104 16.17 -1.53 5.94
N PRO A 105 15.18 -2.07 5.21
CA PRO A 105 14.10 -1.26 4.69
C PRO A 105 13.20 -0.72 5.82
N SER A 106 12.89 0.57 5.77
CA SER A 106 11.86 1.19 6.60
C SER A 106 10.44 0.78 6.19
N VAL A 107 10.25 0.43 4.91
CA VAL A 107 8.99 -0.08 4.34
C VAL A 107 9.27 -1.43 3.71
N GLU A 108 8.57 -2.48 4.13
CA GLU A 108 8.62 -3.79 3.48
C GLU A 108 7.23 -4.43 3.48
N SER A 109 6.69 -4.67 2.29
CA SER A 109 5.35 -5.25 2.11
C SER A 109 5.21 -5.87 0.72
N PRO A 110 4.39 -6.92 0.57
CA PRO A 110 3.82 -7.24 -0.74
C PRO A 110 3.19 -5.99 -1.38
N LEU A 111 3.36 -5.86 -2.70
CA LEU A 111 2.95 -4.70 -3.47
C LEU A 111 1.45 -4.47 -3.34
N GLY A 112 0.64 -5.52 -3.50
CA GLY A 112 -0.81 -5.47 -3.37
C GLY A 112 -1.21 -4.96 -1.98
N ASP A 113 -0.72 -5.59 -0.92
CA ASP A 113 -1.05 -5.23 0.46
C ASP A 113 -0.70 -3.79 0.81
N PHE A 114 0.43 -3.27 0.30
CA PHE A 114 0.81 -1.87 0.48
C PHE A 114 -0.25 -0.93 -0.09
N PHE A 115 -0.82 -1.26 -1.26
CA PHE A 115 -1.89 -0.51 -1.91
C PHE A 115 -3.30 -0.97 -1.50
N CYS A 116 -3.45 -1.65 -0.36
CA CYS A 116 -4.73 -2.13 0.17
C CYS A 116 -5.43 -3.21 -0.70
N LEU A 117 -4.65 -3.98 -1.47
CA LEU A 117 -5.07 -5.15 -2.25
C LEU A 117 -4.66 -6.46 -1.56
N GLY A 118 -5.55 -7.00 -0.74
CA GLY A 118 -5.38 -8.25 -0.02
C GLY A 118 -5.62 -9.47 -0.93
N PHE A 119 -5.16 -10.63 -0.46
CA PHE A 119 -5.35 -11.94 -1.11
C PHE A 119 -4.74 -12.08 -2.53
N GLY A 120 -3.97 -11.09 -3.00
CA GLY A 120 -3.52 -11.05 -4.39
C GLY A 120 -4.64 -10.70 -5.36
N GLU A 121 -5.76 -10.18 -4.87
CA GLU A 121 -6.94 -9.83 -5.64
C GLU A 121 -6.93 -8.37 -6.09
N SER A 122 -7.62 -8.08 -7.19
CA SER A 122 -7.76 -6.74 -7.74
C SER A 122 -9.18 -6.21 -7.52
N TYR A 123 -9.28 -5.11 -6.81
CA TYR A 123 -10.53 -4.38 -6.58
C TYR A 123 -10.25 -2.88 -6.39
N THR A 124 -11.29 -2.06 -6.38
CA THR A 124 -11.14 -0.61 -6.22
C THR A 124 -11.01 -0.22 -4.75
N VAL A 125 -10.17 0.77 -4.48
CA VAL A 125 -10.02 1.40 -3.15
C VAL A 125 -10.11 2.90 -3.35
N ASN A 126 -10.96 3.59 -2.59
CA ASN A 126 -11.10 5.04 -2.62
C ASN A 126 -10.89 5.60 -1.20
N SER A 127 -9.69 6.08 -0.90
CA SER A 127 -9.31 6.64 0.41
C SER A 127 -8.44 7.90 0.25
N ALA A 128 -8.19 8.60 1.35
CA ALA A 128 -7.40 9.83 1.36
C ALA A 128 -5.93 9.59 1.00
N LEU A 129 -5.35 8.46 1.44
CA LEU A 129 -3.92 8.19 1.30
C LEU A 129 -3.59 7.19 0.18
N ILE A 130 -4.49 6.22 -0.06
CA ILE A 130 -4.32 5.17 -1.07
C ILE A 130 -5.55 5.10 -1.97
N ASN A 131 -5.33 5.09 -3.28
CA ASN A 131 -6.39 4.89 -4.27
C ASN A 131 -6.02 3.80 -5.26
N VAL A 132 -6.90 2.81 -5.43
CA VAL A 132 -6.80 1.81 -6.49
C VAL A 132 -7.94 2.02 -7.46
N ASN A 133 -7.59 2.57 -8.62
CA ASN A 133 -8.50 2.82 -9.73
C ASN A 133 -8.66 1.57 -10.62
N PRO A 134 -9.67 1.54 -11.52
CA PRO A 134 -9.93 0.38 -12.37
C PRO A 134 -8.68 -0.19 -13.04
N LEU A 135 -8.60 -1.51 -13.13
CA LEU A 135 -7.46 -2.26 -13.68
C LEU A 135 -6.13 -2.01 -12.95
N ARG A 136 -6.18 -1.89 -11.61
CA ARG A 136 -5.00 -1.77 -10.72
C ARG A 136 -4.17 -0.52 -11.02
N GLY A 137 -4.84 0.62 -11.22
CA GLY A 137 -4.18 1.92 -11.15
C GLY A 137 -3.93 2.26 -9.69
N MET A 138 -2.82 1.79 -9.12
CA MET A 138 -2.51 1.92 -7.70
C MET A 138 -1.80 3.25 -7.45
N ASN A 139 -2.30 4.07 -6.53
CA ASN A 139 -1.79 5.40 -6.19
C ASN A 139 -1.59 5.50 -4.68
N CYS A 140 -0.46 6.07 -4.27
CA CYS A 140 -0.13 6.39 -2.89
C CYS A 140 0.22 7.86 -2.79
N TYR A 141 -0.42 8.56 -1.85
CA TYR A 141 -0.26 9.99 -1.57
C TYR A 141 0.34 10.25 -0.17
N ILE A 142 0.82 9.21 0.51
CA ILE A 142 1.53 9.35 1.78
C ILE A 142 2.85 10.10 1.51
N PRO A 143 3.10 11.25 2.16
CA PRO A 143 4.37 11.95 2.03
C PRO A 143 5.51 11.14 2.66
N MET A 144 6.61 10.95 1.93
CA MET A 144 7.77 10.18 2.40
C MET A 144 9.03 11.06 2.31
N PRO A 145 9.37 11.78 3.40
CA PRO A 145 10.58 12.60 3.46
C PRO A 145 11.86 11.76 3.51
N PHE A 146 12.96 12.32 2.98
CA PHE A 146 14.31 11.78 3.08
C PHE A 146 15.33 12.94 3.10
N ALA A 147 16.35 12.87 3.95
CA ALA A 147 17.31 13.98 4.14
C ALA A 147 18.52 13.89 3.20
N GLY A 148 18.90 12.69 2.77
CA GLY A 148 20.10 12.45 1.96
C GLY A 148 19.91 11.47 0.81
N ARG A 149 19.07 10.43 0.99
CA ARG A 149 18.81 9.47 -0.10
C ARG A 149 17.47 8.75 0.09
N ALA A 150 16.74 8.52 -0.99
CA ALA A 150 15.61 7.60 -1.03
C ALA A 150 15.85 6.52 -2.07
N ARG A 151 15.73 5.26 -1.67
CA ARG A 151 15.86 4.11 -2.56
C ARG A 151 14.61 3.25 -2.49
N ILE A 152 14.08 2.85 -3.66
CA ILE A 152 12.89 2.01 -3.75
C ILE A 152 13.20 0.83 -4.68
N THR A 153 12.89 -0.37 -4.20
CA THR A 153 13.10 -1.62 -4.94
C THR A 153 11.86 -2.49 -4.96
N VAL A 154 11.71 -3.29 -6.00
CA VAL A 154 10.68 -4.33 -6.11
C VAL A 154 11.36 -5.66 -6.41
N GLU A 155 11.23 -6.61 -5.49
CA GLU A 155 11.66 -8.00 -5.69
C GLU A 155 10.53 -8.80 -6.32
N ASN A 156 10.85 -9.58 -7.34
CA ASN A 156 9.91 -10.50 -7.96
C ASN A 156 10.08 -11.92 -7.41
N GLN A 157 9.22 -12.31 -6.46
CA GLN A 157 9.16 -13.68 -5.93
C GLN A 157 8.20 -14.57 -6.73
N HIS A 158 7.56 -14.03 -7.77
CA HIS A 158 6.68 -14.77 -8.66
C HIS A 158 7.52 -15.73 -9.54
N PRO A 159 7.02 -16.93 -9.88
CA PRO A 159 7.78 -17.91 -10.67
C PRO A 159 8.05 -17.50 -12.12
N ARG A 160 7.57 -16.34 -12.58
CA ARG A 160 7.71 -15.88 -13.97
C ARG A 160 8.15 -14.43 -14.07
N ASP A 161 8.75 -14.11 -15.20
CA ASP A 161 8.98 -12.74 -15.62
C ASP A 161 7.65 -11.99 -15.73
N ILE A 162 7.60 -10.79 -15.19
CA ILE A 162 6.42 -9.92 -15.22
C ILE A 162 6.73 -8.70 -16.08
N GLY A 163 6.22 -8.72 -17.32
CA GLY A 163 6.25 -7.56 -18.21
C GLY A 163 5.18 -6.53 -17.84
N GLY A 164 5.28 -5.34 -18.44
CA GLY A 164 4.27 -4.31 -18.26
C GLY A 164 4.19 -3.77 -16.83
N PHE A 165 5.33 -3.68 -16.13
CA PHE A 165 5.43 -2.99 -14.86
C PHE A 165 5.62 -1.49 -15.13
N PHE A 166 4.55 -0.72 -14.98
CA PHE A 166 4.57 0.73 -15.14
C PHE A 166 4.58 1.38 -13.76
N TYR A 167 5.34 2.46 -13.62
CA TYR A 167 5.42 3.20 -12.38
C TYR A 167 5.76 4.66 -12.63
N GLN A 168 5.39 5.51 -11.68
CA GLN A 168 5.79 6.90 -11.59
C GLN A 168 5.96 7.27 -10.12
N ILE A 169 7.13 7.79 -9.78
CA ILE A 169 7.48 8.24 -8.44
C ILE A 169 7.73 9.74 -8.54
N ASP A 170 6.78 10.52 -8.05
CA ASP A 170 6.82 11.98 -8.07
C ASP A 170 7.30 12.51 -6.72
N TYR A 171 8.30 13.39 -6.77
CA TYR A 171 8.94 13.93 -5.59
C TYR A 171 9.39 15.37 -5.80
N CYS A 172 9.60 16.07 -4.70
CA CYS A 172 10.16 17.40 -4.68
C CYS A 172 11.50 17.39 -3.95
N LEU A 173 12.55 17.89 -4.60
CA LEU A 173 13.84 18.18 -3.96
C LEU A 173 13.81 19.55 -3.30
N ARG A 174 14.53 19.68 -2.18
CA ARG A 174 14.60 20.90 -1.37
C ARG A 174 15.92 20.97 -0.60
N ASP A 175 16.25 22.15 -0.08
CA ASP A 175 17.52 22.38 0.60
C ASP A 175 17.63 21.69 1.97
N SER A 176 16.50 21.57 2.69
CA SER A 176 16.44 20.94 4.02
C SER A 176 15.03 20.52 4.39
N LEU A 177 14.93 19.60 5.37
CA LEU A 177 13.70 19.21 6.05
C LEU A 177 13.58 19.97 7.40
N PRO A 178 12.35 20.23 7.89
CA PRO A 178 12.15 20.65 9.27
C PRO A 178 12.80 19.69 10.29
N GLU A 179 13.32 20.21 11.40
CA GLU A 179 14.04 19.41 12.42
C GLU A 179 13.21 18.27 13.02
N ASN A 180 11.88 18.40 13.03
CA ASN A 180 10.95 17.43 13.59
C ASN A 180 10.30 16.52 12.53
N THR A 181 10.89 16.40 11.35
CA THR A 181 10.37 15.52 10.29
C THR A 181 10.56 14.04 10.65
N GLY A 182 9.46 13.29 10.62
CA GLY A 182 9.46 11.83 10.70
C GLY A 182 9.64 11.18 9.33
N TYR A 183 9.98 9.89 9.34
CA TYR A 183 10.16 9.06 8.15
C TYR A 183 9.01 8.06 8.07
N PHE A 184 8.60 7.73 6.85
CA PHE A 184 7.51 6.79 6.65
C PHE A 184 8.00 5.35 6.83
N HIS A 185 7.27 4.57 7.63
CA HIS A 185 7.53 3.15 7.83
C HIS A 185 6.25 2.36 7.59
N ALA A 186 6.39 1.13 7.07
CA ALA A 186 5.30 0.18 6.99
C ALA A 186 5.83 -1.25 7.16
N GLN A 187 5.17 -2.02 8.02
CA GLN A 187 5.47 -3.42 8.27
C GLN A 187 4.33 -4.29 7.77
N TRP A 188 4.67 -5.36 7.05
CA TRP A 188 3.73 -6.41 6.70
C TRP A 188 3.93 -7.66 7.55
N ARG A 189 2.84 -8.38 7.82
CA ARG A 189 2.84 -9.61 8.60
C ARG A 189 1.62 -10.46 8.27
N ARG A 190 1.73 -11.76 8.57
CA ARG A 190 0.68 -12.75 8.38
C ARG A 190 0.74 -13.79 9.48
N GLU A 191 -0.42 -14.13 10.01
CA GLU A 191 -0.64 -15.31 10.84
C GLU A 191 -1.60 -16.24 10.09
N GLU A 192 -1.23 -17.52 9.93
CA GLU A 192 -2.05 -18.47 9.18
C GLU A 192 -3.38 -18.77 9.88
N THR A 193 -3.36 -18.88 11.21
CA THR A 193 -4.56 -19.10 12.03
C THR A 193 -4.37 -18.40 13.36
N THR A 194 -5.29 -17.51 13.71
CA THR A 194 -5.29 -16.81 15.00
C THR A 194 -5.68 -17.75 16.13
N VAL A 195 -5.20 -17.45 17.34
CA VAL A 195 -5.48 -18.24 18.55
C VAL A 195 -6.40 -17.44 19.46
N ARG A 196 -7.55 -18.02 19.85
CA ARG A 196 -8.51 -17.36 20.74
C ARG A 196 -7.84 -16.94 22.06
N GLY A 197 -8.02 -15.68 22.45
CA GLY A 197 -7.42 -15.11 23.65
C GLY A 197 -5.97 -14.64 23.47
N ARG A 198 -5.41 -14.74 22.27
CA ARG A 198 -4.13 -14.13 21.90
C ARG A 198 -4.37 -13.05 20.85
N ASP A 199 -3.87 -11.85 21.13
CA ASP A 199 -3.98 -10.73 20.20
C ASP A 199 -3.18 -11.02 18.92
N TYR A 200 -3.79 -10.75 17.76
CA TYR A 200 -3.05 -10.67 16.49
C TYR A 200 -2.26 -9.35 16.50
N VAL A 201 -0.94 -9.46 16.43
CA VAL A 201 -0.09 -8.27 16.50
C VAL A 201 -0.16 -7.54 15.17
N ILE A 202 -0.55 -6.27 15.14
CA ILE A 202 -0.60 -5.44 13.91
C ILE A 202 0.72 -4.73 13.63
N LEU A 203 1.33 -4.14 14.67
CA LEU A 203 2.60 -3.42 14.63
C LEU A 203 3.38 -3.72 15.91
N ASP A 204 4.69 -3.91 15.81
CA ASP A 204 5.56 -4.18 16.95
C ASP A 204 7.02 -3.79 16.64
N GLY A 205 7.87 -3.75 17.67
CA GLY A 205 9.29 -3.48 17.57
C GLY A 205 9.63 -2.02 17.28
N VAL A 206 8.64 -1.13 17.26
CA VAL A 206 8.84 0.30 17.02
C VAL A 206 9.35 0.98 18.28
N ARG A 207 10.47 1.70 18.16
CA ARG A 207 11.07 2.48 19.23
C ARG A 207 11.42 3.87 18.71
N GLY A 208 11.10 4.90 19.48
CA GLY A 208 11.34 6.29 19.10
C GLY A 208 10.08 7.13 19.26
N LYS A 209 10.08 8.32 18.64
CA LYS A 209 8.93 9.23 18.62
C LYS A 209 8.34 9.26 17.21
N GLY A 210 7.03 9.11 17.10
CA GLY A 210 6.36 9.09 15.81
C GLY A 210 4.85 9.14 15.96
N GLN A 211 4.17 8.89 14.85
CA GLN A 211 2.72 8.86 14.77
C GLN A 211 2.30 7.61 14.01
N TYR A 212 1.34 6.88 14.55
CA TYR A 212 0.73 5.77 13.85
C TYR A 212 -0.37 6.30 12.93
N ILE A 213 -0.17 6.20 11.63
CA ILE A 213 -1.05 6.82 10.64
C ILE A 213 -2.12 5.89 10.07
N GLY A 214 -2.05 4.58 10.33
CA GLY A 214 -3.10 3.65 9.90
C GLY A 214 -2.72 2.19 9.72
N THR A 215 -3.68 1.42 9.24
CA THR A 215 -3.58 -0.02 8.98
C THR A 215 -4.43 -0.44 7.81
N PHE A 216 -3.90 -1.39 7.03
CA PHE A 216 -4.66 -2.25 6.14
C PHE A 216 -4.72 -3.66 6.75
N LEU A 217 -5.91 -4.27 6.78
CA LEU A 217 -6.13 -5.61 7.31
C LEU A 217 -6.81 -6.48 6.25
N ALA A 218 -6.27 -7.67 6.00
CA ALA A 218 -6.91 -8.71 5.19
C ALA A 218 -7.22 -9.92 6.07
N LEU A 219 -8.51 -10.27 6.18
CA LEU A 219 -9.01 -11.32 7.06
C LEU A 219 -9.72 -12.42 6.26
N SER A 220 -9.32 -13.66 6.48
CA SER A 220 -10.07 -14.83 6.02
C SER A 220 -10.70 -15.55 7.20
N THR A 221 -12.00 -15.85 7.12
CA THR A 221 -12.71 -16.52 8.21
C THR A 221 -12.79 -18.02 7.99
N LEU A 222 -12.17 -18.77 8.89
CA LEU A 222 -12.17 -20.24 8.89
C LEU A 222 -13.25 -20.86 9.80
N SER A 223 -14.04 -20.00 10.47
CA SER A 223 -15.14 -20.40 11.37
C SER A 223 -16.47 -19.81 10.92
N ARG A 224 -17.58 -20.46 11.32
CA ARG A 224 -18.95 -20.08 10.94
C ARG A 224 -19.54 -18.91 11.74
N TYR A 225 -18.88 -18.51 12.82
CA TYR A 225 -19.39 -17.52 13.77
C TYR A 225 -18.79 -16.15 13.47
N TRP A 226 -19.38 -15.12 14.10
CA TRP A 226 -18.92 -13.75 13.99
C TRP A 226 -17.44 -13.63 14.36
N TRP A 227 -16.71 -12.89 13.52
CA TRP A 227 -15.25 -12.79 13.54
C TRP A 227 -14.74 -11.49 14.13
N GLY A 228 -15.60 -10.47 14.25
CA GLY A 228 -15.20 -9.09 14.52
C GLY A 228 -15.23 -8.66 15.98
N GLU A 229 -15.59 -9.51 16.95
CA GLU A 229 -15.64 -9.11 18.38
C GLU A 229 -14.27 -8.66 18.95
N GLY A 230 -13.16 -9.03 18.31
CA GLY A 230 -11.83 -8.70 18.81
C GLY A 230 -11.58 -7.19 18.82
N GLU A 231 -11.23 -6.66 19.98
CA GLU A 231 -10.87 -5.26 20.18
C GLU A 231 -9.46 -4.93 19.68
N ILE A 232 -9.24 -3.70 19.23
CA ILE A 232 -7.92 -3.19 18.86
C ILE A 232 -7.25 -2.54 20.06
N LYS A 233 -5.99 -2.92 20.33
CA LYS A 233 -5.21 -2.44 21.46
C LYS A 233 -3.95 -1.71 21.01
N ALA A 234 -3.66 -0.57 21.64
CA ALA A 234 -2.37 0.11 21.48
C ALA A 234 -1.69 0.25 22.85
N TYR A 235 -0.51 -0.36 22.94
CA TYR A 235 0.40 -0.27 24.08
C TYR A 235 1.45 0.80 23.74
N ILE A 236 1.48 1.90 24.49
CA ILE A 236 2.24 3.10 24.15
C ILE A 236 3.23 3.41 25.28
N ASP A 237 4.43 3.86 24.93
CA ASP A 237 5.41 4.46 25.85
C ASP A 237 5.66 3.69 27.17
N GLY A 238 5.78 2.36 27.08
CA GLY A 238 6.13 1.50 28.22
C GLY A 238 4.96 0.76 28.85
N ASP A 239 3.75 0.83 28.28
CA ASP A 239 2.65 -0.07 28.61
C ASP A 239 3.08 -1.54 28.50
N ASN A 240 2.75 -2.35 29.52
CA ASN A 240 3.08 -3.78 29.54
C ASN A 240 1.85 -4.66 29.80
N GLU A 241 1.08 -4.37 30.87
CA GLU A 241 -0.06 -5.22 31.28
C GLU A 241 -1.38 -4.79 30.64
N PHE A 242 -1.61 -3.49 30.50
CA PHE A 242 -2.84 -2.92 29.96
C PHE A 242 -2.51 -1.88 28.88
N PRO A 243 -3.30 -1.81 27.79
CA PRO A 243 -3.07 -0.84 26.73
C PRO A 243 -3.63 0.54 27.10
N THR A 244 -2.94 1.60 26.68
CA THR A 244 -3.45 2.97 26.73
C THR A 244 -4.72 3.17 25.90
N ILE A 245 -4.82 2.50 24.73
CA ILE A 245 -6.01 2.54 23.88
C ILE A 245 -6.57 1.12 23.74
N CYS A 246 -7.85 0.95 24.06
CA CYS A 246 -8.58 -0.30 23.89
C CYS A 246 -9.91 -0.02 23.17
N GLY A 247 -10.12 -0.66 22.03
CA GLY A 247 -11.36 -0.57 21.26
C GLY A 247 -12.46 -1.49 21.80
N THR A 248 -13.52 -1.64 21.00
CA THR A 248 -14.72 -2.43 21.36
C THR A 248 -14.98 -3.61 20.42
N GLY A 249 -14.47 -3.53 19.19
CA GLY A 249 -14.60 -4.55 18.16
C GLY A 249 -13.80 -4.16 16.92
N THR A 250 -13.58 -5.13 16.03
CA THR A 250 -12.85 -4.94 14.79
C THR A 250 -13.69 -4.15 13.80
N GLU A 251 -15.01 -4.40 13.72
CA GLU A 251 -15.91 -3.61 12.89
C GLU A 251 -15.97 -2.16 13.34
N ASP A 252 -16.01 -1.95 14.66
CA ASP A 252 -16.04 -0.62 15.27
C ASP A 252 -14.75 0.14 14.95
N TYR A 253 -13.60 -0.55 15.00
CA TYR A 253 -12.32 0.04 14.63
C TYR A 253 -12.28 0.50 13.16
N PHE A 254 -12.91 -0.23 12.25
CA PHE A 254 -13.01 0.18 10.84
C PHE A 254 -14.22 1.07 10.54
N GLY A 255 -14.87 1.62 11.58
CA GLY A 255 -15.96 2.59 11.47
C GLY A 255 -17.29 2.01 11.00
N GLY A 256 -17.42 0.69 11.04
CA GLY A 256 -18.70 0.02 10.92
C GLY A 256 -19.44 -0.06 12.25
N ALA A 257 -20.55 -0.79 12.22
CA ALA A 257 -21.28 -1.26 13.38
C ALA A 257 -22.11 -2.47 12.96
N TRP A 258 -22.50 -3.33 13.90
CA TRP A 258 -23.42 -4.46 13.65
C TRP A 258 -22.98 -5.30 12.43
N SER A 259 -21.72 -5.73 12.43
CA SER A 259 -21.14 -6.58 11.39
C SER A 259 -21.17 -6.02 9.96
N PHE A 260 -21.27 -4.70 9.78
CA PHE A 260 -21.46 -4.06 8.45
C PHE A 260 -22.71 -4.57 7.72
N ALA A 261 -23.68 -5.09 8.47
CA ALA A 261 -24.78 -5.86 7.91
C ALA A 261 -25.83 -4.96 7.27
N SER A 262 -26.21 -5.29 6.03
CA SER A 262 -27.52 -4.96 5.49
C SER A 262 -28.40 -6.20 5.52
N HIS A 263 -29.73 -6.01 5.45
CA HIS A 263 -30.68 -7.12 5.49
C HIS A 263 -31.52 -7.13 4.21
N ILE A 264 -31.38 -8.18 3.39
CA ILE A 264 -32.12 -8.36 2.14
C ILE A 264 -32.92 -9.65 2.25
N ASN A 265 -34.25 -9.57 2.14
CA ASN A 265 -35.16 -10.73 2.32
C ASN A 265 -34.99 -11.48 3.65
N GLY A 266 -34.57 -10.78 4.71
CA GLY A 266 -34.32 -11.36 6.03
C GLY A 266 -32.94 -11.99 6.21
N GLU A 267 -32.10 -12.01 5.17
CA GLU A 267 -30.73 -12.50 5.23
C GLU A 267 -29.74 -11.34 5.45
N CYS A 268 -28.73 -11.58 6.29
CA CYS A 268 -27.61 -10.67 6.48
C CYS A 268 -26.71 -10.68 5.25
N VAL A 269 -26.40 -9.50 4.73
CA VAL A 269 -25.53 -9.30 3.57
C VAL A 269 -24.41 -8.32 3.94
N GLU A 270 -23.18 -8.71 3.59
CA GLU A 270 -21.98 -7.89 3.78
C GLU A 270 -22.10 -6.61 2.95
N THR A 271 -21.89 -5.46 3.59
CA THR A 271 -21.99 -4.15 2.93
C THR A 271 -20.60 -3.53 2.83
N ASN A 272 -19.98 -3.65 1.66
CA ASN A 272 -18.71 -2.99 1.38
C ASN A 272 -18.88 -1.48 1.24
N PHE A 273 -17.86 -0.72 1.63
CA PHE A 273 -17.82 0.72 1.44
C PHE A 273 -16.39 1.23 1.35
N CYS A 274 -16.23 2.44 0.84
CA CYS A 274 -15.00 3.22 0.87
C CYS A 274 -15.32 4.63 1.36
N ALA A 275 -14.48 5.15 2.25
CA ALA A 275 -14.53 6.54 2.69
C ALA A 275 -13.09 7.06 2.88
N PRO A 276 -12.86 8.38 2.94
CA PRO A 276 -11.51 8.92 2.98
C PRO A 276 -10.58 8.32 4.04
N TYR A 277 -11.08 8.04 5.25
CA TYR A 277 -10.23 7.57 6.36
C TYR A 277 -10.47 6.13 6.79
N LEU A 278 -11.52 5.47 6.31
CA LEU A 278 -11.87 4.11 6.73
C LEU A 278 -12.71 3.41 5.66
N GLY A 279 -12.57 2.09 5.54
CA GLY A 279 -13.28 1.33 4.51
C GLY A 279 -13.24 -0.17 4.69
N TYR A 280 -14.19 -0.82 4.02
CA TYR A 280 -14.32 -2.26 3.84
C TYR A 280 -14.45 -2.54 2.33
N PRO A 281 -13.38 -2.38 1.53
CA PRO A 281 -13.47 -2.34 0.07
C PRO A 281 -13.75 -3.69 -0.61
N PHE A 282 -13.48 -4.82 0.05
CA PHE A 282 -13.57 -6.13 -0.59
C PHE A 282 -14.18 -7.19 0.31
N TYR A 283 -15.16 -7.92 -0.24
CA TYR A 283 -15.69 -9.16 0.29
C TYR A 283 -15.80 -10.19 -0.84
N SER A 284 -15.37 -11.43 -0.60
CA SER A 284 -15.69 -12.56 -1.47
C SER A 284 -15.61 -13.89 -0.71
N ASP A 285 -16.60 -14.75 -0.93
CA ASP A 285 -16.61 -16.17 -0.56
C ASP A 285 -16.35 -17.07 -1.78
N LYS A 286 -15.99 -16.46 -2.92
CA LYS A 286 -15.62 -17.15 -4.15
C LYS A 286 -14.26 -16.69 -4.67
N ASP A 287 -13.48 -17.62 -5.19
CA ASP A 287 -12.39 -17.30 -6.11
C ASP A 287 -13.00 -17.00 -7.49
N ARG A 288 -13.16 -15.71 -7.79
CA ARG A 288 -13.82 -15.27 -9.02
C ARG A 288 -12.93 -15.39 -10.26
N ALA A 289 -11.63 -15.58 -10.09
CA ALA A 289 -10.70 -15.57 -11.21
C ALA A 289 -10.23 -16.98 -11.66
N VAL A 290 -10.64 -18.07 -10.98
CA VAL A 290 -10.52 -19.44 -11.50
C VAL A 290 -11.92 -19.94 -11.87
N THR A 291 -12.04 -20.62 -13.01
CA THR A 291 -13.17 -21.52 -13.29
C THR A 291 -12.58 -22.89 -13.62
N ASN A 292 -13.09 -23.94 -12.97
CA ASN A 292 -12.55 -25.29 -13.10
C ASN A 292 -13.69 -26.30 -13.33
N PRO A 293 -13.52 -27.31 -14.20
CA PRO A 293 -14.53 -28.35 -14.41
C PRO A 293 -14.66 -29.36 -13.26
N TYR A 294 -13.73 -29.38 -12.29
CA TYR A 294 -13.63 -30.40 -11.25
C TYR A 294 -13.91 -29.89 -9.83
N HIS A 295 -14.00 -28.58 -9.62
CA HIS A 295 -14.37 -28.02 -8.32
C HIS A 295 -15.09 -26.68 -8.48
N ASN A 296 -15.90 -26.35 -7.48
CA ASN A 296 -16.54 -25.04 -7.39
C ASN A 296 -15.52 -23.94 -7.11
N ARG A 297 -15.99 -22.70 -7.21
CA ARG A 297 -15.22 -21.49 -6.90
C ARG A 297 -15.27 -21.12 -5.42
N ASP A 298 -15.74 -22.00 -4.55
CA ASP A 298 -15.90 -21.71 -3.12
C ASP A 298 -14.54 -21.52 -2.45
N CYS A 299 -14.37 -20.45 -1.67
CA CYS A 299 -13.19 -20.22 -0.84
C CYS A 299 -13.62 -19.74 0.56
N PRO A 300 -12.74 -19.84 1.57
CA PRO A 300 -12.99 -19.23 2.86
C PRO A 300 -13.29 -17.72 2.69
N PRO A 301 -14.34 -17.17 3.32
CA PRO A 301 -14.72 -15.78 3.10
C PRO A 301 -13.57 -14.82 3.40
N MET A 302 -13.28 -13.96 2.44
CA MET A 302 -12.19 -13.01 2.42
C MET A 302 -12.74 -11.60 2.60
N ARG A 303 -12.11 -10.82 3.47
CA ARG A 303 -12.48 -9.43 3.77
C ARG A 303 -11.24 -8.56 3.82
N THR A 304 -11.33 -7.33 3.35
CA THR A 304 -10.25 -6.37 3.55
C THR A 304 -10.75 -5.05 4.09
N PHE A 305 -9.92 -4.40 4.89
CA PHE A 305 -10.26 -3.17 5.59
C PHE A 305 -9.08 -2.21 5.56
N TYR A 306 -9.35 -0.92 5.57
CA TYR A 306 -8.32 0.09 5.83
C TYR A 306 -8.82 1.12 6.83
N ARG A 307 -7.89 1.70 7.59
CA ARG A 307 -8.11 2.86 8.46
C ARG A 307 -6.88 3.75 8.47
N TRP A 308 -7.09 5.04 8.33
CA TRP A 308 -6.12 6.12 8.50
C TRP A 308 -6.49 6.97 9.72
N HIS A 309 -5.50 7.53 10.43
CA HIS A 309 -5.69 8.37 11.63
C HIS A 309 -5.21 9.80 11.42
#